data_AF-A0AAP4UD84-F1
#
_entry.id   AF-A0AAP4UD84-F1
#
_cell.length_a   1.000
_cell.length_b   1.000
_cell.length_c   1.000
_cell.angle_alpha   90.00
_cell.angle_beta   90.00
_cell.angle_gamma   90.00
#
_symmetry.space_group_name_H-M   'P 1'
#
loop_
_entity.id
_entity.type
_entity.pdbx_description
1 polymer ?
#
loop_
_entity_poly.entity_id
_entity_poly.type
_entity_poly.pdbx_seq_one_letter_code
_entity_poly.pdbx_strand_id
1 'polypeptide(L)'
;MANQFTETEFNKESFSSVLRQYRKSYRLSQQTLADDLANNHSLFKNINQSMVSLWEKGTILPSLNRRVGLANFFNQCYQYDEHELKVIRKARKNRIHDGQMPNIYNYSINQIKEFWFDEMAEDDKESIYQAHKVQSGYDFNETLEHIGCKRLKVVCFYYNNSLIGHLAFCVAQNGYLKLASVVAIDKTIRMNIFKFIQTLSSELVLLLPSFINYYSHLFNDIYLEQVPTSGPITLHSAKSESLFNNPFIKHVLNGNDDLALLRYEQHYD
;
A
#
# COMPACT_ATOMS: atom_id res chain seq x y z
N MET A 1 15.11 26.60 23.53
CA MET A 1 15.64 27.21 22.29
C MET A 1 15.07 26.43 21.12
N ALA A 2 14.18 27.06 20.35
CA ALA A 2 13.53 26.44 19.21
C ALA A 2 14.54 26.36 18.05
N ASN A 3 14.96 25.16 17.68
CA ASN A 3 15.68 24.96 16.44
C ASN A 3 14.69 25.16 15.29
N GLN A 4 14.85 26.25 14.55
CA GLN A 4 14.29 26.40 13.22
C GLN A 4 14.90 25.32 12.33
N PHE A 5 14.24 24.17 12.23
CA PHE A 5 14.45 23.26 11.11
C PHE A 5 13.82 23.94 9.90
N THR A 6 14.63 24.51 9.01
CA THR A 6 14.19 24.68 7.63
C THR A 6 13.72 23.31 7.15
N GLU A 7 12.44 23.16 6.83
CA GLU A 7 11.85 21.95 6.24
C GLU A 7 12.51 21.71 4.88
N THR A 8 13.69 21.08 4.90
CA THR A 8 14.35 20.64 3.69
C THR A 8 13.66 19.37 3.23
N GLU A 9 12.74 19.52 2.28
CA GLU A 9 12.04 18.42 1.63
C GLU A 9 13.02 17.60 0.77
N PHE A 10 12.72 16.31 0.57
CA PHE A 10 13.49 15.48 -0.34
C PHE A 10 13.27 15.96 -1.77
N ASN A 11 14.32 16.45 -2.42
CA ASN A 11 14.34 16.72 -3.86
C ASN A 11 15.73 16.41 -4.40
N LYS A 12 15.92 16.55 -5.71
CA LYS A 12 17.18 16.23 -6.38
C LYS A 12 18.40 16.98 -5.82
N GLU A 13 18.23 18.26 -5.51
CA GLU A 13 19.31 19.17 -5.11
C GLU A 13 19.66 19.02 -3.62
N SER A 14 18.63 18.85 -2.78
CA SER A 14 18.76 18.70 -1.32
C SER A 14 18.98 17.25 -0.87
N PHE A 15 18.92 16.27 -1.79
CA PHE A 15 18.85 14.85 -1.47
C PHE A 15 19.88 14.39 -0.43
N SER A 16 21.15 14.72 -0.67
CA SER A 16 22.28 14.28 0.16
C SER A 16 22.23 14.83 1.58
N SER A 17 21.91 16.11 1.74
CA SER A 17 21.82 16.76 3.06
C SER A 17 20.59 16.27 3.82
N VAL A 18 19.45 16.14 3.14
CA VAL A 18 18.19 15.67 3.71
C VAL A 18 18.26 14.21 4.15
N LEU A 19 18.85 13.33 3.31
CA LEU A 19 19.09 11.93 3.68
C LEU A 19 19.92 11.83 4.97
N ARG A 20 21.00 12.60 5.05
CA ARG A 20 21.87 12.62 6.24
C ARG A 20 21.14 13.14 7.48
N GLN A 21 20.30 14.15 7.33
CA GLN A 21 19.50 14.71 8.40
C GLN A 21 18.51 13.69 8.94
N TYR A 22 17.71 13.06 8.08
CA TYR A 22 16.73 12.05 8.48
C TYR A 22 17.39 10.81 9.07
N ARG A 23 18.46 10.29 8.47
CA ARG A 23 19.18 9.15 9.06
C ARG A 23 19.63 9.46 10.50
N LYS A 24 20.17 10.66 10.73
CA LYS A 24 20.62 11.09 12.07
C LYS A 24 19.46 11.33 13.03
N SER A 25 18.34 11.91 12.60
CA SER A 25 17.18 12.13 13.48
C SER A 25 16.55 10.81 13.94
N TYR A 26 16.57 9.79 13.08
CA TYR A 26 16.16 8.41 13.42
C TYR A 26 17.26 7.61 14.15
N ARG A 27 18.41 8.21 14.43
CA ARG A 27 19.56 7.58 15.12
C ARG A 27 20.11 6.33 14.43
N LEU A 28 19.98 6.26 13.11
CA LEU A 28 20.46 5.11 12.33
C LEU A 28 21.93 5.30 11.94
N SER A 29 22.72 4.23 12.01
CA SER A 29 24.02 4.20 11.35
C SER A 29 23.83 4.06 9.83
N GLN A 30 24.86 4.35 9.03
CA GLN A 30 24.79 4.13 7.58
C GLN A 30 24.59 2.66 7.22
N GLN A 31 25.16 1.75 8.02
CA GLN A 31 24.99 0.30 7.86
C GLN A 31 23.56 -0.11 8.22
N THR A 32 23.05 0.33 9.39
CA THR A 32 21.69 0.05 9.83
C THR A 32 20.64 0.53 8.82
N LEU A 33 20.83 1.73 8.26
CA LEU A 33 19.93 2.22 7.21
C LEU A 33 19.97 1.31 5.96
N ALA A 34 21.15 0.87 5.53
CA ALA A 34 21.27 -0.03 4.38
C ALA A 34 20.57 -1.37 4.66
N ASP A 35 20.76 -1.94 5.84
CA ASP A 35 20.15 -3.20 6.27
C ASP A 35 18.63 -3.08 6.35
N ASP A 36 18.10 -2.03 6.99
CA ASP A 36 16.67 -1.78 7.13
C ASP A 36 16.00 -1.62 5.75
N LEU A 37 16.62 -0.87 4.84
CA LEU A 37 16.11 -0.71 3.48
C LEU A 37 16.09 -2.05 2.72
N ALA A 38 17.19 -2.80 2.77
CA ALA A 38 17.33 -4.08 2.07
C ALA A 38 16.33 -5.11 2.58
N ASN A 39 16.07 -5.13 3.89
CA ASN A 39 15.12 -6.04 4.54
C ASN A 39 13.65 -5.68 4.27
N ASN A 40 13.35 -4.40 4.00
CA ASN A 40 11.98 -3.95 3.79
C ASN A 40 11.59 -3.84 2.31
N HIS A 41 12.55 -3.72 1.38
CA HIS A 41 12.25 -3.62 -0.06
C HIS A 41 13.41 -4.05 -0.99
N SER A 42 13.08 -4.85 -1.99
CA SER A 42 13.93 -5.38 -3.07
C SER A 42 14.80 -4.35 -3.81
N LEU A 43 14.30 -3.12 -4.00
CA LEU A 43 15.01 -2.03 -4.66
C LEU A 43 16.35 -1.69 -3.99
N PHE A 44 16.45 -1.99 -2.69
CA PHE A 44 17.61 -1.72 -1.85
C PHE A 44 18.41 -2.96 -1.47
N LYS A 45 18.06 -4.15 -1.98
CA LYS A 45 18.71 -5.43 -1.64
C LYS A 45 20.25 -5.42 -1.73
N ASN A 46 20.80 -4.65 -2.68
CA ASN A 46 22.24 -4.58 -2.94
C ASN A 46 22.90 -3.31 -2.39
N ILE A 47 22.22 -2.56 -1.52
CA ILE A 47 22.76 -1.33 -0.93
C ILE A 47 23.59 -1.69 0.30
N ASN A 48 24.73 -1.03 0.46
CA ASN A 48 25.62 -1.19 1.60
C ASN A 48 25.98 0.17 2.22
N GLN A 49 26.66 0.15 3.37
CA GLN A 49 27.11 1.34 4.07
C GLN A 49 27.88 2.32 3.17
N SER A 50 28.78 1.81 2.33
CA SER A 50 29.60 2.65 1.44
C SER A 50 28.75 3.42 0.42
N MET A 51 27.72 2.78 -0.15
CA MET A 51 26.78 3.45 -1.05
C MET A 51 26.01 4.57 -0.34
N VAL A 52 25.50 4.29 0.87
CA VAL A 52 24.82 5.32 1.69
C VAL A 52 25.77 6.49 1.98
N SER A 53 27.04 6.21 2.30
CA SER A 53 28.05 7.24 2.53
C SER A 53 28.30 8.12 1.31
N LEU A 54 28.38 7.52 0.11
CA LEU A 54 28.54 8.26 -1.15
C LEU A 54 27.32 9.14 -1.47
N TRP A 55 26.11 8.65 -1.16
CA TRP A 55 24.88 9.43 -1.31
C TRP A 55 24.82 10.62 -0.37
N GLU A 56 25.19 10.44 0.91
CA GLU A 56 25.20 11.54 1.90
C GLU A 56 26.26 12.60 1.63
N LYS A 57 27.37 12.21 0.98
CA LYS A 57 28.43 13.14 0.57
C LYS A 57 28.08 13.89 -0.72
N GLY A 58 27.02 13.48 -1.43
CA GLY A 58 26.70 14.03 -2.76
C GLY A 58 27.67 13.60 -3.86
N THR A 59 28.51 12.58 -3.61
CA THR A 59 29.46 12.06 -4.60
C THR A 59 28.74 11.30 -5.71
N ILE A 60 27.68 10.56 -5.34
CA ILE A 60 26.83 9.83 -6.27
C ILE A 60 25.37 10.17 -5.94
N LEU A 61 24.60 10.54 -6.95
CA LEU A 61 23.16 10.69 -6.82
C LEU A 61 22.47 9.35 -7.18
N PRO A 62 21.60 8.80 -6.32
CA PRO A 62 20.85 7.60 -6.67
C PRO A 62 19.78 7.85 -7.74
N SER A 63 19.32 6.77 -8.37
CA SER A 63 18.23 6.82 -9.34
C SER A 63 16.94 7.40 -8.73
N LEU A 64 16.03 7.88 -9.58
CA LEU A 64 14.74 8.44 -9.14
C LEU A 64 13.99 7.47 -8.22
N ASN A 65 13.89 6.19 -8.57
CA ASN A 65 13.21 5.18 -7.75
C ASN A 65 13.82 5.06 -6.36
N ARG A 66 15.15 5.09 -6.24
CA ARG A 66 15.83 5.02 -4.95
C ARG A 66 15.63 6.30 -4.14
N ARG A 67 15.59 7.47 -4.78
CA ARG A 67 15.31 8.75 -4.10
C ARG A 67 13.88 8.80 -3.57
N VAL A 68 12.90 8.43 -4.40
CA VAL A 68 11.50 8.32 -3.98
C VAL A 68 11.35 7.26 -2.89
N GLY A 69 11.98 6.09 -3.05
CA GLY A 69 11.91 5.03 -2.04
C GLY A 69 12.53 5.43 -0.70
N LEU A 70 13.64 6.19 -0.70
CA LEU A 70 14.22 6.71 0.53
C LEU A 70 13.33 7.77 1.20
N ALA A 71 12.70 8.65 0.43
CA ALA A 71 11.70 9.57 0.97
C ALA A 71 10.54 8.80 1.60
N ASN A 72 10.01 7.78 0.91
CA ASN A 72 8.93 6.93 1.42
C ASN A 72 9.33 6.18 2.70
N PHE A 73 10.57 5.67 2.80
CA PHE A 73 11.08 5.00 4.00
C PHE A 73 11.03 5.90 5.24
N PHE A 74 11.36 7.19 5.09
CA PHE A 74 11.25 8.19 6.16
C PHE A 74 9.86 8.82 6.27
N ASN A 75 8.87 8.28 5.56
CA ASN A 75 7.50 8.79 5.47
C ASN A 75 7.45 10.28 5.07
N GLN A 76 8.23 10.65 4.06
CA GLN A 76 8.33 12.01 3.51
C GLN A 76 7.93 12.04 2.04
N CYS A 77 7.40 13.17 1.59
CA CYS A 77 7.16 13.44 0.18
C CYS A 77 8.47 13.75 -0.56
N TYR A 78 8.56 13.29 -1.80
CA TYR A 78 9.63 13.66 -2.72
C TYR A 78 9.12 14.72 -3.71
N GLN A 79 9.81 15.85 -3.82
CA GLN A 79 9.51 16.89 -4.80
C GLN A 79 10.26 16.63 -6.11
N TYR A 80 9.49 16.60 -7.19
CA TYR A 80 9.97 16.28 -8.53
C TYR A 80 10.35 17.53 -9.30
N ASP A 81 11.48 17.48 -10.01
CA ASP A 81 11.78 18.47 -11.07
C ASP A 81 10.90 18.25 -12.32
N GLU A 82 10.95 19.19 -13.29
CA GLU A 82 10.12 19.09 -14.50
C GLU A 82 10.36 17.83 -15.32
N HIS A 83 11.59 17.29 -15.31
CA HIS A 83 11.93 16.09 -16.06
C HIS A 83 11.40 14.83 -15.34
N GLU A 84 11.59 14.76 -14.03
CA GLU A 84 11.08 13.70 -13.17
C GLU A 84 9.55 13.66 -13.19
N LEU A 85 8.89 14.81 -13.22
CA LEU A 85 7.44 14.92 -13.37
C LEU A 85 6.92 14.25 -14.65
N LYS A 86 7.68 14.28 -15.76
CA LYS A 86 7.28 13.60 -17.00
C LYS A 86 7.26 12.08 -16.80
N VAL A 87 8.27 11.54 -16.13
CA VAL A 87 8.36 10.10 -15.81
C VAL A 87 7.23 9.68 -14.87
N ILE A 88 6.99 10.45 -13.81
CA ILE A 88 5.91 10.18 -12.85
C ILE A 88 4.54 10.26 -13.52
N ARG A 89 4.31 11.24 -14.41
CA ARG A 89 3.06 11.35 -15.16
C ARG A 89 2.83 10.16 -16.09
N LYS A 90 3.88 9.57 -16.68
CA LYS A 90 3.77 8.31 -17.45
C LYS A 90 3.30 7.20 -16.50
N ALA A 91 4.00 6.97 -15.39
CA ALA A 91 3.69 5.92 -14.43
C ALA A 91 2.28 6.02 -13.81
N ARG A 92 1.83 7.25 -13.51
CA ARG A 92 0.49 7.51 -12.97
C ARG A 92 -0.66 7.19 -13.94
N LYS A 93 -0.40 7.01 -15.25
CA LYS A 93 -1.45 6.57 -16.19
C LYS A 93 -1.97 5.18 -15.88
N ASN A 94 -1.14 4.31 -15.29
CA ASN A 94 -1.57 2.98 -14.86
C ASN A 94 -2.67 3.06 -13.79
N ARG A 95 -2.63 4.07 -12.92
CA ARG A 95 -3.68 4.31 -11.92
C ARG A 95 -5.04 4.67 -12.55
N ILE A 96 -5.03 5.36 -13.68
CA ILE A 96 -6.25 5.80 -14.38
C ILE A 96 -6.89 4.64 -15.14
N HIS A 97 -6.08 3.69 -15.64
CA HIS A 97 -6.61 2.46 -16.23
C HIS A 97 -7.43 1.63 -15.22
N ASP A 98 -7.17 1.79 -13.92
CA ASP A 98 -7.86 1.07 -12.85
C ASP A 98 -9.08 1.81 -12.27
N GLY A 99 -9.66 2.78 -13.01
CA GLY A 99 -10.99 3.32 -12.72
C GLY A 99 -11.13 4.21 -11.46
N GLN A 100 -10.03 4.62 -10.81
CA GLN A 100 -10.10 5.51 -9.64
C GLN A 100 -10.40 6.97 -10.02
N MET A 101 -11.68 7.33 -10.08
CA MET A 101 -12.10 8.73 -10.17
C MET A 101 -12.00 9.41 -8.79
N PRO A 102 -11.46 10.64 -8.68
CA PRO A 102 -11.43 11.36 -7.42
C PRO A 102 -12.85 11.77 -7.02
N ASN A 103 -13.26 11.45 -5.78
CA ASN A 103 -14.51 11.95 -5.23
C ASN A 103 -14.46 13.47 -5.06
N ILE A 104 -15.54 14.13 -5.46
CA ILE A 104 -15.70 15.58 -5.39
C ILE A 104 -16.21 16.00 -3.99
N TYR A 105 -16.88 15.10 -3.28
CA TYR A 105 -17.46 15.35 -1.96
C TYR A 105 -16.65 14.68 -0.85
N ASN A 106 -16.57 15.35 0.29
CA ASN A 106 -15.92 14.83 1.49
C ASN A 106 -16.89 13.91 2.24
N TYR A 107 -16.64 12.61 2.18
CA TYR A 107 -17.34 11.62 2.98
C TYR A 107 -16.52 11.26 4.21
N SER A 108 -17.20 11.01 5.33
CA SER A 108 -16.60 10.51 6.57
C SER A 108 -17.38 9.32 7.09
N ILE A 109 -16.72 8.33 7.67
CA ILE A 109 -17.42 7.19 8.27
C ILE A 109 -18.11 7.67 9.54
N ASN A 110 -19.44 7.58 9.60
CA ASN A 110 -20.21 7.87 10.81
C ASN A 110 -20.92 6.63 11.39
N GLN A 111 -20.95 5.53 10.64
CA GLN A 111 -21.52 4.27 11.11
C GLN A 111 -20.77 3.07 10.51
N ILE A 112 -20.54 2.05 11.33
CA ILE A 112 -19.95 0.77 10.94
C ILE A 112 -20.94 -0.31 11.35
N LYS A 113 -21.29 -1.21 10.43
CA LYS A 113 -22.16 -2.36 10.70
C LYS A 113 -21.47 -3.64 10.25
N GLU A 114 -21.64 -4.71 11.01
CA GLU A 114 -21.07 -6.02 10.70
C GLU A 114 -22.18 -7.02 10.45
N PHE A 115 -22.01 -7.87 9.45
CA PHE A 115 -22.98 -8.87 9.05
C PHE A 115 -22.29 -10.19 8.73
N TRP A 116 -22.95 -11.29 9.06
CA TRP A 116 -22.70 -12.53 8.32
C TRP A 116 -23.30 -12.38 6.93
N PHE A 117 -22.55 -12.78 5.89
CA PHE A 117 -22.99 -12.55 4.52
C PHE A 117 -24.36 -13.16 4.24
N ASP A 118 -24.64 -14.35 4.77
CA ASP A 118 -25.92 -15.05 4.58
C ASP A 118 -27.13 -14.31 5.20
N GLU A 119 -26.88 -13.43 6.18
CA GLU A 119 -27.90 -12.65 6.90
C GLU A 119 -28.16 -11.27 6.26
N MET A 120 -27.36 -10.88 5.24
CA MET A 120 -27.53 -9.61 4.55
C MET A 120 -28.75 -9.62 3.62
N ALA A 121 -29.38 -8.46 3.45
CA ALA A 121 -30.41 -8.28 2.43
C ALA A 121 -29.80 -8.43 1.02
N GLU A 122 -30.58 -8.93 0.06
CA GLU A 122 -30.10 -9.16 -1.31
C GLU A 122 -29.63 -7.87 -2.00
N ASP A 123 -30.28 -6.74 -1.74
CA ASP A 123 -29.88 -5.43 -2.28
C ASP A 123 -28.48 -5.00 -1.79
N ASP A 124 -28.15 -5.32 -0.52
CA ASP A 124 -26.83 -5.03 0.05
C ASP A 124 -25.77 -5.96 -0.54
N LYS A 125 -26.11 -7.24 -0.76
CA LYS A 125 -25.23 -8.21 -1.43
C LYS A 125 -24.93 -7.78 -2.86
N GLU A 126 -25.94 -7.36 -3.62
CA GLU A 126 -25.79 -6.86 -4.99
C GLU A 126 -24.86 -5.64 -5.03
N SER A 127 -25.00 -4.72 -4.07
CA SER A 127 -24.10 -3.57 -3.95
C SER A 127 -22.65 -4.00 -3.73
N ILE A 128 -22.41 -5.03 -2.90
CA ILE A 128 -21.06 -5.59 -2.66
C ILE A 128 -20.52 -6.27 -3.92
N TYR A 129 -21.34 -7.07 -4.62
CA TYR A 129 -20.96 -7.74 -5.87
C TYR A 129 -20.51 -6.74 -6.93
N GLN A 130 -21.34 -5.72 -7.18
CA GLN A 130 -21.04 -4.69 -8.18
C GLN A 130 -19.80 -3.87 -7.79
N ALA A 131 -19.71 -3.43 -6.54
CA ALA A 131 -18.59 -2.62 -6.07
C ALA A 131 -17.27 -3.41 -6.07
N HIS A 132 -17.30 -4.70 -5.72
CA HIS A 132 -16.14 -5.58 -5.86
C HIS A 132 -15.71 -5.67 -7.32
N LYS A 133 -16.63 -6.02 -8.23
CA LYS A 133 -16.34 -6.21 -9.65
C LYS A 133 -15.78 -4.97 -10.32
N VAL A 134 -16.33 -3.79 -10.01
CA VAL A 134 -15.84 -2.52 -10.55
C VAL A 134 -14.41 -2.23 -10.09
N GLN A 135 -14.06 -2.53 -8.83
CA GLN A 135 -12.74 -2.22 -8.30
C GLN A 135 -11.68 -3.30 -8.61
N SER A 136 -12.04 -4.58 -8.56
CA SER A 136 -11.12 -5.69 -8.77
C SER A 136 -11.01 -6.12 -10.23
N GLY A 137 -12.07 -5.91 -11.02
CA GLY A 137 -12.23 -6.51 -12.35
C GLY A 137 -12.68 -7.97 -12.34
N TYR A 138 -12.86 -8.58 -11.16
CA TYR A 138 -13.22 -9.99 -11.00
C TYR A 138 -14.63 -10.17 -10.43
N ASP A 139 -15.23 -11.33 -10.67
CA ASP A 139 -16.47 -11.68 -9.96
C ASP A 139 -16.18 -11.97 -8.48
N PHE A 140 -17.09 -11.56 -7.60
CA PHE A 140 -16.88 -11.76 -6.16
C PHE A 140 -16.93 -13.24 -5.78
N ASN A 141 -17.83 -14.04 -6.38
CA ASN A 141 -17.94 -15.47 -6.08
C ASN A 141 -16.71 -16.22 -6.57
N GLU A 142 -16.21 -15.87 -7.76
CA GLU A 142 -14.92 -16.36 -8.24
C GLU A 142 -13.82 -16.07 -7.21
N THR A 143 -13.75 -14.83 -6.69
CA THR A 143 -12.78 -14.49 -5.64
C THR A 143 -12.95 -15.35 -4.38
N LEU A 144 -14.18 -15.58 -3.91
CA LEU A 144 -14.47 -16.39 -2.73
C LEU A 144 -14.04 -17.85 -2.90
N GLU A 145 -14.23 -18.41 -4.11
CA GLU A 145 -13.77 -19.75 -4.47
C GLU A 145 -12.24 -19.83 -4.39
N HIS A 146 -11.54 -18.87 -4.99
CA HIS A 146 -10.07 -18.85 -5.03
C HIS A 146 -9.41 -18.69 -3.66
N ILE A 147 -9.98 -17.88 -2.76
CA ILE A 147 -9.47 -17.76 -1.39
C ILE A 147 -9.90 -18.94 -0.50
N GLY A 148 -10.82 -19.79 -0.97
CA GLY A 148 -11.38 -20.90 -0.21
C GLY A 148 -12.16 -20.43 1.01
N CYS A 149 -13.09 -19.48 0.82
CA CYS A 149 -13.88 -18.91 1.90
C CYS A 149 -15.03 -19.83 2.31
N LYS A 150 -15.04 -20.29 3.57
CA LYS A 150 -16.14 -21.12 4.10
C LYS A 150 -17.22 -20.32 4.81
N ARG A 151 -16.83 -19.22 5.47
CA ARG A 151 -17.75 -18.38 6.23
C ARG A 151 -17.32 -16.93 6.10
N LEU A 152 -18.14 -16.15 5.39
CA LEU A 152 -17.86 -14.78 5.03
C LEU A 152 -18.50 -13.83 6.03
N LYS A 153 -17.69 -12.89 6.54
CA LYS A 153 -18.14 -11.76 7.33
C LYS A 153 -17.91 -10.48 6.53
N VAL A 154 -18.88 -9.58 6.56
CA VAL A 154 -18.81 -8.28 5.90
C VAL A 154 -18.94 -7.17 6.91
N VAL A 155 -18.05 -6.19 6.82
CA VAL A 155 -18.09 -4.95 7.58
C VAL A 155 -18.38 -3.83 6.59
N CYS A 156 -19.52 -3.18 6.76
CA CYS A 156 -19.98 -2.08 5.92
C CYS A 156 -19.75 -0.74 6.62
N PHE A 157 -19.18 0.21 5.88
CA PHE A 157 -18.85 1.55 6.35
C PHE A 157 -19.79 2.56 5.70
N TYR A 158 -20.49 3.36 6.51
CA TYR A 158 -21.55 4.25 6.06
C TYR A 158 -21.27 5.72 6.36
N TYR A 159 -21.84 6.58 5.51
CA TYR A 159 -22.07 7.99 5.77
C TYR A 159 -23.54 8.31 5.52
N ASN A 160 -24.27 8.69 6.57
CA ASN A 160 -25.70 9.06 6.48
C ASN A 160 -26.54 7.99 5.75
N ASN A 161 -26.36 6.73 6.14
CA ASN A 161 -26.98 5.54 5.55
C ASN A 161 -26.52 5.18 4.11
N SER A 162 -25.65 5.95 3.48
CA SER A 162 -25.03 5.55 2.21
C SER A 162 -23.80 4.67 2.47
N LEU A 163 -23.74 3.51 1.81
CA LEU A 163 -22.56 2.65 1.84
C LEU A 163 -21.41 3.33 1.10
N ILE A 164 -20.31 3.58 1.80
CA ILE A 164 -19.12 4.28 1.27
C ILE A 164 -17.86 3.40 1.26
N GLY A 165 -18.01 2.14 1.69
CA GLY A 165 -16.97 1.14 1.60
C GLY A 165 -17.37 -0.12 2.34
N HIS A 166 -16.66 -1.21 2.03
CA HIS A 166 -16.85 -2.48 2.71
C HIS A 166 -15.55 -3.26 2.81
N LEU A 167 -15.51 -4.13 3.81
CA LEU A 167 -14.50 -5.15 4.01
C LEU A 167 -15.21 -6.50 4.10
N ALA A 168 -14.98 -7.37 3.13
CA ALA A 168 -15.44 -8.75 3.17
C ALA A 168 -14.24 -9.67 3.41
N PHE A 169 -14.35 -10.57 4.39
CA PHE A 169 -13.27 -11.45 4.79
C PHE A 169 -13.78 -12.78 5.35
N CYS A 170 -12.97 -13.81 5.21
CA CYS A 170 -13.21 -15.09 5.84
C CYS A 170 -12.75 -15.03 7.29
N VAL A 171 -13.61 -15.45 8.20
CA VAL A 171 -13.29 -15.47 9.64
C VAL A 171 -12.03 -16.29 9.88
N ALA A 172 -11.25 -15.84 10.86
CA ALA A 172 -9.97 -16.42 11.18
C ALA A 172 -10.06 -17.94 11.39
N GLN A 173 -9.32 -18.70 10.57
CA GLN A 173 -9.16 -20.14 10.72
C GLN A 173 -7.67 -20.45 10.73
N ASN A 174 -7.23 -21.22 11.72
CA ASN A 174 -5.82 -21.62 11.88
C ASN A 174 -4.83 -20.44 11.90
N GLY A 175 -5.24 -19.28 12.43
CA GLY A 175 -4.41 -18.07 12.49
C GLY A 175 -4.37 -17.23 11.22
N TYR A 176 -5.17 -17.56 10.19
CA TYR A 176 -5.24 -16.79 8.94
C TYR A 176 -6.52 -15.98 8.85
N LEU A 177 -6.39 -14.69 8.55
CA LEU A 177 -7.49 -13.82 8.12
C LEU A 177 -7.40 -13.61 6.60
N LYS A 178 -8.39 -14.10 5.86
CA LYS A 178 -8.38 -14.02 4.39
C LYS A 178 -9.27 -12.89 3.92
N LEU A 179 -8.71 -11.92 3.22
CA LEU A 179 -9.49 -10.82 2.67
C LEU A 179 -10.10 -11.25 1.34
N ALA A 180 -11.39 -10.99 1.15
CA ALA A 180 -12.11 -11.27 -0.08
C ALA A 180 -12.34 -9.99 -0.89
N SER A 181 -12.70 -8.90 -0.22
CA SER A 181 -12.94 -7.62 -0.87
C SER A 181 -12.66 -6.47 0.09
N VAL A 182 -11.96 -5.46 -0.40
CA VAL A 182 -11.70 -4.22 0.31
C VAL A 182 -12.04 -3.09 -0.64
N VAL A 183 -13.21 -2.46 -0.45
CA VAL A 183 -13.69 -1.39 -1.33
C VAL A 183 -13.92 -0.13 -0.55
N ALA A 184 -13.55 0.99 -1.15
CA ALA A 184 -13.73 2.31 -0.56
C ALA A 184 -13.96 3.33 -1.67
N ILE A 185 -14.86 4.28 -1.45
CA ILE A 185 -15.13 5.32 -2.45
C ILE A 185 -13.93 6.27 -2.63
N ASP A 186 -13.08 6.42 -1.62
CA ASP A 186 -11.88 7.25 -1.70
C ASP A 186 -10.76 6.74 -0.79
N LYS A 187 -9.61 7.42 -0.91
CA LYS A 187 -8.39 7.16 -0.14
C LYS A 187 -8.59 7.31 1.38
N THR A 188 -9.35 8.30 1.84
CA THR A 188 -9.57 8.55 3.27
C THR A 188 -10.34 7.40 3.90
N ILE A 189 -11.42 6.97 3.24
CA ILE A 189 -12.19 5.80 3.67
C ILE A 189 -11.33 4.55 3.61
N ARG A 190 -10.57 4.34 2.52
CA ARG A 190 -9.64 3.21 2.37
C ARG A 190 -8.64 3.13 3.53
N MET A 191 -8.04 4.25 3.93
CA MET A 191 -7.12 4.29 5.08
C MET A 191 -7.80 3.85 6.37
N ASN A 192 -9.03 4.28 6.62
CA ASN A 192 -9.78 3.88 7.81
C ASN A 192 -10.11 2.39 7.79
N ILE A 193 -10.46 1.82 6.63
CA ILE A 193 -10.66 0.39 6.47
C ILE A 193 -9.35 -0.38 6.74
N PHE A 194 -8.20 0.07 6.23
CA PHE A 194 -6.93 -0.58 6.52
C PHE A 194 -6.51 -0.50 8.00
N LYS A 195 -6.81 0.60 8.69
CA LYS A 195 -6.63 0.68 10.16
C LYS A 195 -7.54 -0.32 10.90
N PHE A 196 -8.77 -0.48 10.42
CA PHE A 196 -9.68 -1.49 10.94
C PHE A 196 -9.13 -2.91 10.71
N ILE A 197 -8.64 -3.21 9.50
CA ILE A 197 -7.99 -4.50 9.18
C ILE A 197 -6.77 -4.74 10.08
N GLN A 198 -5.91 -3.74 10.28
CA GLN A 198 -4.74 -3.86 11.16
C GLN A 198 -5.13 -4.25 12.58
N THR A 199 -6.19 -3.64 13.11
CA THR A 199 -6.71 -3.96 14.45
C THR A 199 -7.30 -5.37 14.49
N LEU A 200 -8.14 -5.72 13.49
CA LEU A 200 -8.81 -7.01 13.38
C LEU A 200 -7.83 -8.18 13.20
N SER A 201 -6.72 -7.95 12.49
CA SER A 201 -5.74 -8.95 12.13
C SER A 201 -4.52 -8.96 13.04
N SER A 202 -4.57 -8.28 14.19
CA SER A 202 -3.47 -8.29 15.15
C SER A 202 -3.07 -9.74 15.46
N GLU A 203 -1.79 -10.06 15.33
CA GLU A 203 -1.20 -11.41 15.52
C GLU A 203 -1.60 -12.47 14.47
N LEU A 204 -2.44 -12.14 13.49
CA LEU A 204 -2.84 -13.05 12.43
C LEU A 204 -1.94 -12.93 11.19
N VAL A 205 -1.95 -14.00 10.39
CA VAL A 205 -1.45 -13.95 9.00
C VAL A 205 -2.57 -13.46 8.10
N LEU A 206 -2.32 -12.39 7.36
CA LEU A 206 -3.21 -11.90 6.33
C LEU A 206 -2.98 -12.66 5.04
N LEU A 207 -4.07 -13.06 4.38
CA LEU A 207 -4.06 -13.48 2.98
C LEU A 207 -4.75 -12.40 2.17
N LEU A 208 -4.00 -11.79 1.25
CA LEU A 208 -4.39 -10.61 0.49
C LEU A 208 -4.51 -10.98 -0.99
N PRO A 209 -5.66 -10.76 -1.64
CA PRO A 209 -5.77 -10.85 -3.08
C PRO A 209 -5.20 -9.60 -3.74
N SER A 210 -4.34 -9.82 -4.74
CA SER A 210 -3.71 -8.78 -5.54
C SER A 210 -4.43 -8.61 -6.87
N PHE A 211 -5.56 -7.92 -6.85
CA PHE A 211 -6.36 -7.66 -8.06
C PHE A 211 -5.69 -6.69 -9.03
N ILE A 212 -4.87 -5.78 -8.50
CA ILE A 212 -4.20 -4.73 -9.26
C ILE A 212 -2.73 -5.09 -9.42
N ASN A 213 -2.26 -5.13 -10.67
CA ASN A 213 -0.92 -5.61 -11.01
C ASN A 213 0.19 -4.84 -10.30
N TYR A 214 0.14 -3.51 -10.23
CA TYR A 214 1.21 -2.75 -9.56
C TYR A 214 1.26 -2.97 -8.04
N TYR A 215 0.13 -3.28 -7.38
CA TYR A 215 0.15 -3.69 -5.97
C TYR A 215 0.69 -5.12 -5.81
N SER A 216 0.41 -6.02 -6.75
CA SER A 216 1.06 -7.35 -6.80
C SER A 216 2.59 -7.23 -6.86
N HIS A 217 3.10 -6.36 -7.75
CA HIS A 217 4.52 -6.04 -7.83
C HIS A 217 5.07 -5.43 -6.54
N LEU A 218 4.35 -4.50 -5.92
CA LEU A 218 4.72 -3.92 -4.62
C LEU A 218 4.87 -5.01 -3.55
N PHE A 219 3.90 -5.93 -3.46
CA PHE A 219 3.94 -7.01 -2.48
C PHE A 219 5.14 -7.94 -2.67
N ASN A 220 5.48 -8.26 -3.92
CA ASN A 220 6.70 -8.99 -4.23
C ASN A 220 7.95 -8.17 -3.85
N ASP A 221 7.93 -6.87 -4.12
CA ASP A 221 9.02 -5.95 -3.82
C ASP A 221 9.28 -5.79 -2.31
N ILE A 222 8.27 -5.97 -1.45
CA ILE A 222 8.42 -5.99 0.01
C ILE A 222 8.49 -7.41 0.60
N TYR A 223 8.75 -8.41 -0.25
CA TYR A 223 8.97 -9.81 0.12
C TYR A 223 7.77 -10.51 0.77
N LEU A 224 6.55 -10.15 0.39
CA LEU A 224 5.39 -10.97 0.76
C LEU A 224 5.47 -12.32 0.03
N GLU A 225 5.04 -13.38 0.70
CA GLU A 225 5.04 -14.72 0.11
C GLU A 225 3.85 -14.86 -0.83
N GLN A 226 4.12 -15.22 -2.09
CA GLN A 226 3.05 -15.54 -3.04
C GLN A 226 2.51 -16.94 -2.73
N VAL A 227 1.21 -17.05 -2.51
CA VAL A 227 0.54 -18.32 -2.28
C VAL A 227 0.19 -18.95 -3.63
N PRO A 228 0.59 -20.21 -3.88
CA PRO A 228 0.23 -20.90 -5.11
C PRO A 228 -1.29 -21.03 -5.21
N THR A 229 -1.88 -20.46 -6.27
CA THR A 229 -3.28 -20.62 -6.61
C THR A 229 -3.42 -21.17 -8.02
N SER A 230 -4.49 -21.92 -8.26
CA SER A 230 -4.79 -22.51 -9.57
C SER A 230 -5.51 -21.55 -10.53
N GLY A 231 -5.68 -20.28 -10.18
CA GLY A 231 -6.48 -19.35 -10.96
C GLY A 231 -5.90 -17.94 -11.05
N PRO A 232 -6.64 -17.00 -11.65
CA PRO A 232 -6.09 -15.75 -12.14
C PRO A 232 -5.75 -14.74 -11.03
N ILE A 233 -6.30 -14.95 -9.83
CA ILE A 233 -6.09 -14.06 -8.69
C ILE A 233 -4.82 -14.51 -7.95
N THR A 234 -3.81 -13.66 -7.99
CA THR A 234 -2.60 -13.84 -7.18
C THR A 234 -2.91 -13.52 -5.72
N LEU A 235 -2.53 -14.42 -4.82
CA LEU A 235 -2.65 -14.24 -3.38
C LEU A 235 -1.28 -14.04 -2.75
N HIS A 236 -1.20 -13.13 -1.79
CA HIS A 236 -0.01 -12.87 -0.99
C HIS A 236 -0.30 -13.11 0.48
N SER A 237 0.66 -13.69 1.21
CA SER A 237 0.57 -13.90 2.64
C SER A 237 1.61 -13.07 3.39
N ALA A 238 1.22 -12.56 4.56
CA ALA A 238 2.09 -11.81 5.44
C ALA A 238 1.58 -11.83 6.88
N LYS A 239 2.48 -11.83 7.86
CA LYS A 239 2.08 -11.47 9.23
C LYS A 239 1.57 -10.03 9.22
N SER A 240 0.42 -9.78 9.84
CA SER A 240 -0.20 -8.45 9.88
C SER A 240 0.77 -7.37 10.39
N GLU A 241 1.48 -7.67 11.48
CA GLU A 241 2.47 -6.77 12.05
C GLU A 241 3.57 -6.41 11.04
N SER A 242 4.15 -7.40 10.35
CA SER A 242 5.20 -7.18 9.35
C SER A 242 4.71 -6.33 8.18
N LEU A 243 3.49 -6.58 7.70
CA LEU A 243 2.88 -5.83 6.60
C LEU A 243 2.67 -4.36 6.99
N PHE A 244 1.96 -4.10 8.09
CA PHE A 244 1.58 -2.74 8.47
C PHE A 244 2.73 -1.95 9.08
N ASN A 245 3.78 -2.60 9.58
CA ASN A 245 5.00 -1.92 10.05
C ASN A 245 5.97 -1.58 8.92
N ASN A 246 5.85 -2.21 7.74
CA ASN A 246 6.69 -1.91 6.59
C ASN A 246 6.53 -0.42 6.18
N PRO A 247 7.62 0.37 6.15
CA PRO A 247 7.57 1.80 5.83
C PRO A 247 6.95 2.11 4.46
N PHE A 248 7.17 1.24 3.47
CA PHE A 248 6.67 1.43 2.11
C PHE A 248 5.15 1.20 2.03
N ILE A 249 4.61 0.28 2.83
CA ILE A 249 3.16 0.09 2.97
C ILE A 249 2.51 1.31 3.60
N LYS A 250 3.08 1.87 4.67
CA LYS A 250 2.54 3.07 5.33
C LYS A 250 2.39 4.23 4.35
N HIS A 251 3.34 4.39 3.45
CA HIS A 251 3.32 5.46 2.45
C HIS A 251 2.23 5.28 1.39
N VAL A 252 2.03 4.04 0.92
CA VAL A 252 0.95 3.67 0.01
C VAL A 252 -0.42 3.80 0.68
N LEU A 253 -0.53 3.46 1.96
CA LEU A 253 -1.76 3.71 2.74
C LEU A 253 -2.03 5.21 2.85
N ASN A 254 -0.99 6.02 3.07
CA ASN A 254 -1.05 7.48 2.97
C ASN A 254 -1.25 7.98 1.52
N GLY A 255 -1.58 7.08 0.58
CA GLY A 255 -1.94 7.29 -0.82
C GLY A 255 -0.93 8.06 -1.63
N ASN A 256 0.34 7.81 -1.36
CA ASN A 256 1.42 8.10 -2.28
C ASN A 256 1.98 6.77 -2.81
N ASP A 257 1.46 6.41 -3.98
CA ASP A 257 1.71 5.13 -4.64
C ASP A 257 2.80 5.26 -5.71
N ASP A 258 3.49 6.41 -5.79
CA ASP A 258 4.40 6.75 -6.89
C ASP A 258 5.55 5.74 -7.00
N LEU A 259 6.09 5.25 -5.88
CA LEU A 259 7.13 4.22 -5.90
C LEU A 259 6.61 2.91 -6.52
N ALA A 260 5.42 2.45 -6.12
CA ALA A 260 4.83 1.23 -6.64
C ALA A 260 4.59 1.34 -8.16
N LEU A 261 4.06 2.48 -8.60
CA LEU A 261 3.83 2.77 -10.02
C LEU A 261 5.13 2.86 -10.83
N LEU A 262 6.15 3.53 -10.30
CA LEU A 262 7.47 3.61 -10.94
C LEU A 262 8.14 2.24 -11.06
N ARG A 263 8.04 1.41 -10.01
CA ARG A 263 8.58 0.06 -10.02
C ARG A 263 7.86 -0.81 -11.03
N TYR A 264 6.53 -0.68 -11.11
CA TYR A 264 5.72 -1.38 -12.09
C TYR A 264 6.11 -1.03 -13.53
N GLU A 265 6.23 0.26 -13.88
CA GLU A 265 6.66 0.69 -15.23
C GLU A 265 8.01 0.09 -15.65
N GLN A 266 8.97 -0.05 -14.73
CA GLN A 266 10.29 -0.64 -15.04
C GLN A 266 10.24 -2.11 -15.45
N HIS A 267 9.14 -2.81 -15.17
CA HIS A 267 8.96 -4.21 -15.55
C HIS A 267 8.26 -4.38 -16.91
N TYR A 268 7.78 -3.28 -17.52
CA TYR A 268 7.10 -3.28 -18.83
C TYR A 268 7.88 -2.56 -19.94
N ASP A 269 9.04 -1.99 -19.62
CA ASP A 269 10.06 -1.55 -20.59
C ASP A 269 11.13 -2.65 -20.77
#